data_AF-A0A0Q3LBG4-F1
#
_entry.id   AF-A0A0Q3LBG4-F1
#
_cell.length_a   1.000
_cell.length_b   1.000
_cell.length_c   1.000
_cell.angle_alpha   90.00
_cell.angle_beta   90.00
_cell.angle_gamma   90.00
#
_symmetry.space_group_name_H-M   'P 1'
#
loop_
_entity.id
_entity.type
_entity.pdbx_description
1 polymer ?
#
loop_
_entity_poly.entity_id
_entity_poly.type
_entity_poly.pdbx_seq_one_letter_code
_entity_poly.pdbx_strand_id
1 'polypeptide(L)'
;MMTDLRYPLKGNTVPFWAVPLIGIVLPCAIFGGIYFKKKNFYDLHHGILGILYSVLITAVITDAIKDGVGRPRPDFFWRCFPDGKDMYDNITTGVLCHGEKSVIKEGHKSFPSGHTSWSFAGLGFLAWYLTGKIAVFDRKGHIAKLCIMVLPLLTAALVAVSRVDDYWHHWQDVFAGAIIGLTVASFCYLQFFPYPYDTDALWPHAYTLQLAEARSSGIANSYSVRPAEIETVNIPEGHGHGGITLRDTSPILDNMESGRRS
;
A
#
# COMPACT_ATOMS: atom_id res chain seq x y z
N MET A 1 23.37 28.10 21.90
CA MET A 1 23.10 26.70 21.47
C MET A 1 21.59 26.39 21.37
N MET A 2 20.74 27.36 20.97
CA MET A 2 19.28 27.20 20.80
C MET A 2 18.75 27.92 19.54
N THR A 3 19.63 28.31 18.62
CA THR A 3 19.23 29.10 17.44
C THR A 3 18.24 28.36 16.55
N ASP A 4 18.40 27.04 16.43
CA ASP A 4 17.59 26.21 15.53
C ASP A 4 16.22 25.83 16.12
N LEU A 5 15.95 26.20 17.38
CA LEU A 5 14.70 25.93 18.11
C LEU A 5 13.87 27.20 18.37
N ARG A 6 14.28 28.34 17.79
CA ARG A 6 13.68 29.67 18.01
C ARG A 6 12.80 30.15 16.85
N TYR A 7 12.43 29.27 15.93
CA TYR A 7 11.50 29.62 14.85
C TYR A 7 10.13 30.03 15.41
N PRO A 8 9.41 30.96 14.77
CA PRO A 8 8.15 31.47 15.30
C PRO A 8 7.10 30.36 15.37
N LEU A 9 6.33 30.36 16.46
CA LEU A 9 5.19 29.45 16.64
C LEU A 9 4.05 29.88 15.70
N LYS A 10 3.88 29.14 14.60
CA LYS A 10 2.80 29.34 13.62
C LYS A 10 1.66 28.34 13.81
N GLY A 11 0.48 28.68 13.28
CA GLY A 11 -0.62 27.72 13.11
C GLY A 11 -0.27 26.62 12.09
N ASN A 12 -1.13 25.60 11.99
CA ASN A 12 -0.97 24.54 11.00
C ASN A 12 -1.70 24.91 9.70
N THR A 13 -0.98 24.97 8.57
CA THR A 13 -1.58 25.14 7.23
C THR A 13 -2.49 23.96 6.89
N VAL A 14 -1.99 22.73 7.07
CA VAL A 14 -2.81 21.51 7.00
C VAL A 14 -3.19 21.08 8.42
N PRO A 15 -4.47 21.13 8.82
CA PRO A 15 -4.88 20.68 10.14
C PRO A 15 -4.89 19.14 10.22
N PHE A 16 -4.75 18.60 11.43
CA PHE A 16 -4.65 17.15 11.64
C PHE A 16 -5.83 16.36 11.06
N TRP A 17 -7.07 16.89 11.15
CA TRP A 17 -8.28 16.24 10.62
C TRP A 17 -8.31 16.17 9.08
N ALA A 18 -7.56 17.01 8.38
CA ALA A 18 -7.49 16.97 6.91
C ALA A 18 -6.73 15.73 6.41
N VAL A 19 -5.76 15.23 7.19
CA VAL A 19 -4.95 14.06 6.82
C VAL A 19 -5.79 12.80 6.59
N PRO A 20 -6.65 12.35 7.53
CA PRO A 20 -7.50 11.17 7.28
C PRO A 20 -8.55 11.42 6.18
N LEU A 21 -9.01 12.65 5.98
CA LEU A 21 -9.92 12.95 4.87
C LEU A 21 -9.23 12.75 3.50
N ILE A 22 -8.02 13.28 3.35
CA ILE A 22 -7.26 13.19 2.09
C ILE A 22 -6.66 11.79 1.91
N GLY A 23 -6.16 11.18 2.99
CA GLY A 23 -5.42 9.92 2.97
C GLY A 23 -6.29 8.66 3.10
N ILE A 24 -7.56 8.75 3.50
CA ILE A 24 -8.47 7.60 3.63
C ILE A 24 -9.77 7.85 2.86
N VAL A 25 -10.51 8.91 3.20
CA VAL A 25 -11.86 9.14 2.66
C VAL A 25 -11.83 9.35 1.14
N LEU A 26 -10.91 10.19 0.65
CA LEU A 26 -10.73 10.43 -0.79
C LEU A 26 -10.36 9.14 -1.56
N PRO A 27 -9.33 8.37 -1.18
CA PRO A 27 -9.06 7.06 -1.79
C PRO A 27 -10.24 6.09 -1.76
N CYS A 28 -10.95 5.98 -0.62
CA CYS A 28 -12.14 5.12 -0.51
C CYS A 28 -13.25 5.54 -1.49
N ALA A 29 -13.45 6.85 -1.70
CA ALA A 29 -14.38 7.36 -2.70
C ALA A 29 -13.95 6.97 -4.12
N ILE A 30 -12.64 7.03 -4.43
CA ILE A 30 -12.09 6.58 -5.72
C ILE A 30 -12.30 5.08 -5.92
N PHE A 31 -12.07 4.26 -4.89
CA PHE A 31 -12.31 2.82 -4.93
C PHE A 31 -13.80 2.53 -5.18
N GLY A 32 -14.70 3.25 -4.50
CA GLY A 32 -16.14 3.18 -4.74
C GLY A 32 -16.51 3.54 -6.18
N GLY A 33 -15.94 4.61 -6.74
CA GLY A 33 -16.15 4.99 -8.15
C GLY A 33 -15.71 3.91 -9.13
N ILE A 34 -14.56 3.26 -8.90
CA ILE A 34 -14.09 2.14 -9.71
C ILE A 34 -15.01 0.92 -9.55
N TYR A 35 -15.47 0.64 -8.33
CA TYR A 35 -16.45 -0.41 -8.07
C TYR A 35 -17.74 -0.21 -8.86
N PHE A 36 -18.29 1.01 -8.94
CA PHE A 36 -19.50 1.25 -9.72
C PHE A 36 -19.33 0.90 -11.20
N LYS A 37 -18.13 1.09 -11.77
CA LYS A 37 -17.82 0.76 -13.17
C LYS A 37 -17.48 -0.71 -13.38
N LYS A 38 -16.73 -1.33 -12.48
CA LYS A 38 -16.19 -2.70 -12.63
C LYS A 38 -17.02 -3.77 -11.96
N LYS A 39 -17.88 -3.41 -10.99
CA LYS A 39 -18.73 -4.28 -10.18
C LYS A 39 -17.97 -5.44 -9.50
N ASN A 40 -16.68 -5.23 -9.20
CA ASN A 40 -15.84 -6.22 -8.52
C ASN A 40 -15.76 -5.91 -7.02
N PHE A 41 -16.44 -6.71 -6.20
CA PHE A 41 -16.45 -6.53 -4.75
C PHE A 41 -15.10 -6.87 -4.10
N TYR A 42 -14.39 -7.88 -4.58
CA TYR A 42 -13.08 -8.25 -4.06
C TYR A 42 -12.11 -7.08 -4.16
N ASP A 43 -12.15 -6.37 -5.29
CA ASP A 43 -11.34 -5.20 -5.52
C ASP A 43 -11.60 -4.06 -4.52
N LEU A 44 -12.88 -3.71 -4.33
CA LEU A 44 -13.29 -2.70 -3.36
C LEU A 44 -12.88 -3.09 -1.94
N HIS A 45 -13.15 -4.33 -1.55
CA HIS A 45 -12.87 -4.84 -0.22
C HIS A 45 -11.36 -4.84 0.08
N HIS A 46 -10.54 -5.36 -0.83
CA HIS A 46 -9.09 -5.42 -0.66
C HIS A 46 -8.45 -4.04 -0.77
N GLY A 47 -9.00 -3.14 -1.59
CA GLY A 47 -8.59 -1.73 -1.63
C GLY A 47 -8.82 -1.02 -0.30
N ILE A 48 -10.03 -1.15 0.28
CA ILE A 48 -10.38 -0.55 1.57
C ILE A 48 -9.55 -1.17 2.71
N LEU A 49 -9.43 -2.50 2.77
CA LEU A 49 -8.61 -3.14 3.79
C LEU A 49 -7.15 -2.74 3.68
N GLY A 50 -6.59 -2.74 2.47
CA GLY A 50 -5.19 -2.40 2.24
C GLY A 50 -4.85 -0.98 2.67
N ILE A 51 -5.71 0.01 2.37
CA ILE A 51 -5.45 1.39 2.79
C ILE A 51 -5.61 1.59 4.29
N LEU A 52 -6.61 0.95 4.91
CA LEU A 52 -6.81 1.03 6.36
C LEU A 52 -5.64 0.41 7.11
N TYR A 53 -5.15 -0.76 6.66
CA TYR A 53 -3.95 -1.37 7.24
C TYR A 53 -2.71 -0.50 7.03
N SER A 54 -2.53 0.05 5.83
CA SER A 54 -1.40 0.92 5.54
C SER A 54 -1.34 2.11 6.49
N VAL A 55 -2.44 2.86 6.64
CA VAL A 55 -2.46 4.03 7.53
C VAL A 55 -2.36 3.61 9.00
N LEU A 56 -3.04 2.54 9.42
CA LEU A 56 -2.99 2.06 10.81
C LEU A 56 -1.58 1.63 11.23
N ILE A 57 -0.91 0.81 10.43
CA ILE A 57 0.45 0.35 10.73
C ILE A 57 1.41 1.54 10.76
N THR A 58 1.31 2.46 9.79
CA THR A 58 2.11 3.68 9.79
C THR A 58 1.83 4.57 11.01
N ALA A 59 0.59 4.66 11.45
CA ALA A 59 0.20 5.42 12.64
C ALA A 59 0.88 4.88 13.90
N VAL A 60 0.76 3.58 14.14
CA VAL A 60 1.38 2.91 15.29
C VAL A 60 2.90 3.08 15.27
N ILE A 61 3.55 2.84 14.13
CA ILE A 61 5.00 2.99 13.99
C ILE A 61 5.43 4.43 14.26
N THR A 62 4.74 5.40 13.67
CA THR A 62 5.11 6.82 13.80
C THR A 62 4.96 7.31 15.23
N ASP A 63 3.84 7.00 15.87
CA ASP A 63 3.58 7.45 17.24
C ASP A 63 4.53 6.77 18.24
N ALA A 64 4.83 5.49 18.05
CA ALA A 64 5.82 4.79 18.87
C ALA A 64 7.22 5.42 18.76
N ILE A 65 7.67 5.78 17.54
CA ILE A 65 8.97 6.45 17.35
C ILE A 65 8.94 7.87 17.94
N LYS A 66 7.85 8.62 17.77
CA LYS A 66 7.70 9.96 18.35
C LYS A 66 7.87 9.95 19.86
N ASP A 67 7.18 9.03 20.53
CA ASP A 67 7.20 8.91 21.98
C ASP A 67 8.56 8.38 22.48
N GLY A 68 9.25 7.55 21.69
CA GLY A 68 10.60 7.05 22.01
C GLY A 68 11.73 8.07 21.81
N VAL A 69 11.66 8.91 20.78
CA VAL A 69 12.75 9.84 20.41
C VAL A 69 12.65 11.17 21.16
N GLY A 70 11.45 11.72 21.36
CA GLY A 70 11.27 12.96 22.14
C GLY A 70 11.94 14.21 21.55
N ARG A 71 12.25 14.22 20.24
CA ARG A 71 12.98 15.32 19.58
C ARG A 71 12.17 16.63 19.67
N PRO A 72 12.77 17.74 20.13
CA PRO A 72 12.11 19.04 20.15
C PRO A 72 11.86 19.57 18.73
N ARG A 73 10.74 20.26 18.53
CA ARG A 73 10.36 20.92 17.28
C ARG A 73 11.17 22.23 17.04
N PRO A 74 11.26 22.73 15.80
CA PRO A 74 11.95 23.99 15.50
C PRO A 74 11.38 25.22 16.23
N ASP A 75 10.13 25.16 16.69
CA ASP A 75 9.42 26.21 17.41
C ASP A 75 9.41 26.00 18.95
N PHE A 76 10.19 25.04 19.46
CA PHE A 76 10.14 24.60 20.86
C PHE A 76 10.40 25.71 21.86
N PHE A 77 11.27 26.67 21.55
CA PHE A 77 11.57 27.79 22.44
C PHE A 77 10.32 28.56 22.85
N TRP A 78 9.46 28.91 21.90
CA TRP A 78 8.24 29.69 22.16
C TRP A 78 7.16 28.87 22.87
N ARG A 79 7.20 27.54 22.74
CA ARG A 79 6.35 26.63 23.51
C ARG A 79 6.78 26.56 24.98
N CYS A 80 8.09 26.57 25.22
CA CYS A 80 8.69 26.48 26.55
C CYS A 80 8.67 27.82 27.31
N PHE A 81 8.92 28.94 26.61
CA PHE A 81 9.01 30.30 27.13
C PHE A 81 8.08 31.26 26.35
N PRO A 82 6.76 31.29 26.65
CA PRO A 82 5.82 32.14 25.92
C PRO A 82 6.10 33.65 26.06
N ASP A 83 6.80 34.06 27.11
CA ASP A 83 7.21 35.45 27.37
C ASP A 83 8.56 35.81 26.72
N GLY A 84 9.20 34.85 26.03
CA GLY A 84 10.51 35.01 25.40
C GLY A 84 11.69 35.08 26.38
N LYS A 85 11.47 34.85 27.68
CA LYS A 85 12.51 34.88 28.70
C LYS A 85 12.92 33.45 29.05
N ASP A 86 14.13 33.09 28.70
CA ASP A 86 14.68 31.79 29.02
C ASP A 86 15.06 31.68 30.49
N MET A 87 14.69 30.54 31.08
CA MET A 87 14.93 30.21 32.47
C MET A 87 15.68 28.88 32.52
N TYR A 88 16.79 28.87 33.24
CA TYR A 88 17.61 27.68 33.44
C TYR A 88 17.83 27.45 34.92
N ASP A 89 17.93 26.18 35.30
CA ASP A 89 18.27 25.80 36.65
C ASP A 89 19.76 26.09 36.92
N ASN A 90 20.04 26.81 38.00
CA ASN A 90 21.39 27.29 38.31
C ASN A 90 22.39 26.17 38.67
N ILE A 91 21.90 24.96 38.97
CA ILE A 91 22.72 23.82 39.42
C ILE A 91 22.84 22.79 38.31
N THR A 92 21.71 22.34 37.78
CA THR A 92 21.62 21.28 36.76
C THR A 92 21.81 21.80 35.34
N THR A 93 21.80 23.12 35.13
CA THR A 93 21.77 23.77 33.81
C THR A 93 20.60 23.34 32.93
N GLY A 94 19.58 22.71 33.54
CA GLY A 94 18.38 22.23 32.87
C GLY A 94 17.45 23.38 32.44
N VAL A 95 16.68 23.14 31.37
CA VAL A 95 15.70 24.11 30.86
C VAL A 95 14.45 24.08 31.75
N LEU A 96 14.08 25.23 32.32
CA LEU A 96 12.90 25.38 33.18
C LEU A 96 11.74 26.01 32.40
N CYS A 97 11.01 25.19 31.63
CA CYS A 97 9.85 25.67 30.89
C CYS A 97 8.71 26.11 31.81
N HIS A 98 8.11 27.25 31.50
CA HIS A 98 6.96 27.81 32.23
C HIS A 98 5.70 27.98 31.36
N GLY A 99 5.77 27.56 30.09
CA GLY A 99 4.61 27.48 29.20
C GLY A 99 3.61 26.36 29.54
N GLU A 100 2.59 26.23 28.70
CA GLU A 100 1.54 25.23 28.89
C GLU A 100 2.08 23.80 28.71
N LYS A 101 1.84 22.93 29.70
CA LYS A 101 2.38 21.55 29.72
C LYS A 101 1.99 20.72 28.49
N SER A 102 0.77 20.89 27.99
CA SER A 102 0.26 20.17 26.80
C SER A 102 1.04 20.58 25.53
N VAL A 103 1.28 21.87 25.36
CA VAL A 103 1.99 22.48 24.22
C VAL A 103 3.47 22.13 24.25
N ILE A 104 4.09 22.12 25.45
CA ILE A 104 5.47 21.68 25.65
C ILE A 104 5.62 20.19 25.32
N LYS A 105 4.71 19.34 25.81
CA LYS A 105 4.71 17.91 25.50
C LYS A 105 4.59 17.67 24.00
N GLU A 106 3.72 18.40 23.32
CA GLU A 106 3.60 18.35 21.86
C GLU A 106 4.87 18.86 21.14
N GLY A 107 5.56 19.82 21.76
CA GLY A 107 6.85 20.32 21.32
C GLY A 107 7.95 19.27 21.27
N HIS A 108 7.85 18.20 22.06
CA HIS A 108 8.80 17.06 22.05
C HIS A 108 8.46 15.97 21.02
N LYS A 109 7.39 16.13 20.24
CA LYS A 109 6.94 15.10 19.28
C LYS A 109 7.32 15.45 17.85
N SER A 110 8.57 15.86 17.60
CA SER A 110 9.01 16.26 16.25
C SER A 110 9.27 15.06 15.33
N PHE A 111 10.11 14.10 15.72
CA PHE A 111 10.56 13.03 14.80
C PHE A 111 9.78 11.72 14.97
N PRO A 112 9.33 11.06 13.89
CA PRO A 112 9.17 11.55 12.52
C PRO A 112 7.86 12.36 12.37
N SER A 113 7.63 12.97 11.21
CA SER A 113 6.39 13.73 10.95
C SER A 113 5.18 12.80 10.77
N GLY A 114 4.17 12.95 11.63
CA GLY A 114 2.90 12.19 11.57
C GLY A 114 2.04 12.57 10.36
N HIS A 115 1.89 13.87 10.09
CA HIS A 115 1.16 14.35 8.91
C HIS A 115 1.78 13.81 7.62
N THR A 116 3.11 13.79 7.53
CA THR A 116 3.82 13.31 6.35
C THR A 116 3.66 11.81 6.21
N SER A 117 4.00 11.03 7.24
CA SER A 117 3.94 9.57 7.18
C SER A 117 2.54 9.04 6.85
N TRP A 118 1.50 9.56 7.50
CA TRP A 118 0.12 9.12 7.24
C TRP A 118 -0.35 9.50 5.83
N SER A 119 0.04 10.69 5.36
CA SER A 119 -0.30 11.13 3.99
C SER A 119 0.39 10.25 2.95
N PHE A 120 1.67 9.93 3.12
CA PHE A 120 2.40 9.04 2.22
C PHE A 120 1.93 7.58 2.33
N ALA A 121 1.45 7.13 3.49
CA ALA A 121 0.83 5.81 3.63
C ALA A 121 -0.47 5.71 2.80
N GLY A 122 -1.41 6.62 3.04
CA GLY A 122 -2.71 6.61 2.35
C GLY A 122 -2.62 6.94 0.85
N LEU A 123 -1.99 8.06 0.50
CA LEU A 123 -1.87 8.50 -0.90
C LEU A 123 -0.82 7.70 -1.67
N GLY A 124 0.21 7.17 -1.00
CA GLY A 124 1.14 6.23 -1.62
C GLY A 124 0.46 4.90 -1.95
N PHE A 125 -0.39 4.38 -1.05
CA PHE A 125 -1.22 3.21 -1.36
C PHE A 125 -2.15 3.49 -2.54
N LEU A 126 -2.81 4.66 -2.57
CA LEU A 126 -3.64 5.07 -3.69
C LEU A 126 -2.84 5.14 -5.00
N ALA A 127 -1.61 5.66 -4.97
CA ALA A 127 -0.74 5.72 -6.15
C ALA A 127 -0.41 4.30 -6.67
N TRP A 128 -0.02 3.38 -5.78
CA TRP A 128 0.19 1.97 -6.13
C TRP A 128 -1.06 1.33 -6.74
N TYR A 129 -2.21 1.53 -6.09
CA TYR A 129 -3.49 1.02 -6.55
C TYR A 129 -3.85 1.55 -7.95
N LEU A 130 -3.78 2.86 -8.18
CA LEU A 130 -4.04 3.45 -9.49
C LEU A 130 -3.08 2.92 -10.56
N THR A 131 -1.81 2.69 -10.19
CA THR A 131 -0.78 2.16 -11.09
C THR A 131 -1.22 0.84 -11.73
N GLY A 132 -1.72 -0.10 -10.91
CA GLY A 132 -2.26 -1.38 -11.39
C GLY A 132 -3.54 -1.20 -12.21
N LYS A 133 -4.46 -0.32 -11.76
CA LYS A 133 -5.77 -0.14 -12.41
C LYS A 133 -5.75 0.48 -13.79
N ILE A 134 -4.81 1.40 -14.04
CA ILE A 134 -4.69 2.03 -15.37
C ILE A 134 -3.55 1.41 -16.20
N ALA A 135 -2.90 0.37 -15.68
CA ALA A 135 -1.73 -0.28 -16.28
C ALA A 135 -0.72 0.77 -16.76
N VAL A 136 -0.16 1.54 -15.81
CA VAL A 136 0.79 2.63 -16.11
C VAL A 136 2.00 2.10 -16.87
N PHE A 137 2.49 0.93 -16.48
CA PHE A 137 3.69 0.30 -17.04
C PHE A 137 3.38 -0.73 -18.14
N ASP A 138 2.35 -0.48 -18.96
CA ASP A 138 1.96 -1.35 -20.09
C ASP A 138 2.89 -1.26 -21.32
N ARG A 139 4.06 -0.61 -21.18
CA ARG A 139 5.06 -0.35 -22.23
C ARG A 139 4.55 0.50 -23.42
N LYS A 140 3.36 1.10 -23.34
CA LYS A 140 2.81 1.95 -24.42
C LYS A 140 3.21 3.42 -24.32
N GLY A 141 3.80 3.85 -23.20
CA GLY A 141 4.36 5.20 -23.05
C GLY A 141 3.33 6.33 -22.88
N HIS A 142 2.12 6.03 -22.39
CA HIS A 142 1.09 7.06 -22.19
C HIS A 142 1.36 7.92 -20.95
N ILE A 143 1.94 9.11 -21.15
CA ILE A 143 2.32 10.06 -20.07
C ILE A 143 1.15 10.45 -19.17
N ALA A 144 -0.06 10.58 -19.71
CA ALA A 144 -1.25 10.92 -18.91
C ALA A 144 -1.48 9.93 -17.74
N LYS A 145 -1.16 8.64 -17.93
CA LYS A 145 -1.26 7.64 -16.86
C LYS A 145 -0.26 7.90 -15.74
N LEU A 146 0.96 8.32 -16.10
CA LEU A 146 2.00 8.69 -15.14
C LEU A 146 1.56 9.92 -14.33
N CYS A 147 0.98 10.94 -14.97
CA CYS A 147 0.45 12.10 -14.27
C CYS A 147 -0.61 11.71 -13.23
N ILE A 148 -1.57 10.85 -13.59
CA ILE A 148 -2.62 10.37 -12.67
C ILE A 148 -2.00 9.66 -11.46
N MET A 149 -0.97 8.84 -11.67
CA MET A 149 -0.28 8.11 -10.60
C MET A 149 0.55 9.03 -9.68
N VAL A 150 1.17 10.08 -10.23
CA VAL A 150 1.99 11.03 -9.46
C VAL A 150 1.15 12.02 -8.64
N LEU A 151 -0.08 12.34 -9.06
CA LEU A 151 -0.94 13.32 -8.38
C LEU A 151 -1.18 13.03 -6.88
N PRO A 152 -1.51 11.79 -6.44
CA PRO A 152 -1.58 11.45 -5.03
C PRO A 152 -0.26 11.70 -4.28
N LEU A 153 0.88 11.33 -4.88
CA LEU A 153 2.20 11.54 -4.27
C LEU A 153 2.56 13.02 -4.17
N LEU A 154 2.21 13.82 -5.18
CA LEU A 154 2.38 15.27 -5.15
C LEU A 154 1.54 15.89 -4.03
N THR A 155 0.30 15.42 -3.84
CA THR A 155 -0.57 15.88 -2.75
C THR A 155 0.06 15.55 -1.39
N ALA A 156 0.60 14.34 -1.21
CA ALA A 156 1.32 13.96 0.01
C ALA A 156 2.57 14.84 0.24
N ALA A 157 3.32 15.13 -0.83
CA ALA A 157 4.48 16.01 -0.79
C ALA A 157 4.12 17.44 -0.39
N LEU A 158 2.99 17.99 -0.87
CA LEU A 158 2.53 19.32 -0.46
C LEU A 158 2.16 19.36 1.03
N VAL A 159 1.49 18.33 1.55
CA VAL A 159 1.26 18.19 3.00
C VAL A 159 2.59 18.14 3.75
N ALA A 160 3.57 17.40 3.23
CA ALA A 160 4.90 17.26 3.82
C ALA A 160 5.66 18.61 3.87
N VAL A 161 5.65 19.37 2.77
CA VAL A 161 6.28 20.70 2.68
C VAL A 161 5.65 21.67 3.67
N SER A 162 4.32 21.64 3.84
CA SER A 162 3.64 22.50 4.82
C SER A 162 4.18 22.33 6.25
N ARG A 163 4.67 21.13 6.61
CA ARG A 163 5.25 20.88 7.94
C ARG A 163 6.58 21.57 8.18
N VAL A 164 7.35 21.78 7.11
CA VAL A 164 8.61 22.53 7.17
C VAL A 164 8.31 24.04 7.15
N ASP A 165 7.39 24.47 6.28
CA ASP A 165 7.02 25.89 6.13
C ASP A 165 6.35 26.49 7.39
N ASP A 166 5.53 25.67 8.06
CA ASP A 166 4.90 26.03 9.33
C ASP A 166 5.89 25.96 10.53
N TYR A 167 7.13 25.50 10.34
CA TYR A 167 8.12 25.22 11.40
C TYR A 167 7.70 24.17 12.43
N TRP A 168 6.74 23.31 12.09
CA TRP A 168 6.32 22.21 12.97
C TRP A 168 7.33 21.06 12.95
N HIS A 169 8.07 20.88 11.86
CA HIS A 169 9.00 19.77 11.69
C HIS A 169 10.29 20.20 11.00
N HIS A 170 11.38 19.55 11.37
CA HIS A 170 12.60 19.63 10.59
C HIS A 170 12.45 18.83 9.29
N TRP A 171 13.20 19.18 8.25
CA TRP A 171 13.14 18.46 6.98
C TRP A 171 13.50 16.97 7.12
N GLN A 172 14.35 16.59 8.08
CA GLN A 172 14.67 15.17 8.33
C GLN A 172 13.45 14.41 8.89
N ASP A 173 12.64 15.05 9.74
CA ASP A 173 11.43 14.44 10.30
C ASP A 173 10.43 14.14 9.19
N VAL A 174 10.34 15.05 8.22
CA VAL A 174 9.48 14.95 7.04
C VAL A 174 9.99 13.86 6.09
N PHE A 175 11.28 13.87 5.78
CA PHE A 175 11.89 12.86 4.90
C PHE A 175 11.76 11.44 5.47
N ALA A 176 12.07 11.24 6.75
CA ALA A 176 11.88 9.96 7.43
C ALA A 176 10.42 9.53 7.45
N GLY A 177 9.50 10.46 7.72
CA GLY A 177 8.07 10.19 7.65
C GLY A 177 7.62 9.71 6.28
N ALA A 178 8.11 10.33 5.20
CA ALA A 178 7.79 9.92 3.83
C ALA A 178 8.30 8.50 3.51
N ILE A 179 9.51 8.16 3.94
CA ILE A 179 10.07 6.80 3.78
C ILE A 179 9.18 5.78 4.52
N ILE A 180 8.87 6.02 5.80
CA ILE A 180 8.02 5.12 6.59
C ILE A 180 6.67 4.90 5.89
N GLY A 181 6.01 5.99 5.48
CA GLY A 181 4.71 5.92 4.81
C GLY A 181 4.76 5.13 3.49
N LEU A 182 5.71 5.45 2.62
CA LEU A 182 5.86 4.77 1.31
C LEU A 182 6.23 3.29 1.46
N THR A 183 7.12 2.95 2.39
CA THR A 183 7.51 1.57 2.65
C THR A 183 6.31 0.76 3.11
N VAL A 184 5.60 1.22 4.15
CA VAL A 184 4.41 0.52 4.67
C VAL A 184 3.31 0.42 3.62
N ALA A 185 3.06 1.48 2.85
CA ALA A 185 2.10 1.45 1.75
C ALA A 185 2.43 0.38 0.71
N SER A 186 3.71 0.27 0.34
CA SER A 186 4.18 -0.72 -0.63
C SER A 186 3.95 -2.15 -0.10
N PHE A 187 4.32 -2.43 1.15
CA PHE A 187 4.08 -3.73 1.78
C PHE A 187 2.59 -4.08 1.86
N CYS A 188 1.76 -3.13 2.30
CA CYS A 188 0.32 -3.35 2.42
C CYS A 188 -0.34 -3.55 1.05
N TYR A 189 0.10 -2.82 0.02
CA TYR A 189 -0.39 -3.03 -1.34
C TYR A 189 -0.05 -4.44 -1.85
N LEU A 190 1.22 -4.83 -1.74
CA LEU A 190 1.71 -6.12 -2.23
C LEU A 190 1.12 -7.32 -1.48
N GLN A 191 0.61 -7.13 -0.26
CA GLN A 191 -0.12 -8.17 0.48
C GLN A 191 -1.44 -8.56 -0.21
N PHE A 192 -2.09 -7.64 -0.92
CA PHE A 192 -3.42 -7.84 -1.51
C PHE A 192 -3.42 -7.86 -3.04
N PHE A 193 -2.46 -7.18 -3.66
CA PHE A 193 -2.38 -6.98 -5.10
C PHE A 193 -1.02 -7.41 -5.67
N PRO A 194 -0.99 -7.94 -6.90
CA PRO A 194 0.25 -8.25 -7.59
C PRO A 194 1.03 -6.98 -7.98
N TYR A 195 2.26 -7.18 -8.45
CA TYR A 195 3.07 -6.05 -8.90
C TYR A 195 2.40 -5.35 -10.09
N PRO A 196 2.42 -4.01 -10.17
CA PRO A 196 1.73 -3.26 -11.21
C PRO A 196 2.22 -3.51 -12.65
N TYR A 197 3.35 -4.18 -12.82
CA TYR A 197 3.91 -4.57 -14.12
C TYR A 197 3.51 -5.98 -14.54
N ASP A 198 2.89 -6.77 -13.66
CA ASP A 198 2.44 -8.12 -13.99
C ASP A 198 1.23 -8.07 -14.93
N THR A 199 1.05 -9.13 -15.73
CA THR A 199 -0.08 -9.25 -16.68
C THR A 199 -1.44 -9.22 -15.97
N ASP A 200 -1.47 -9.67 -14.72
CA ASP A 200 -2.67 -9.73 -13.88
C ASP A 200 -2.74 -8.58 -12.85
N ALA A 201 -1.94 -7.52 -13.03
CA ALA A 201 -1.89 -6.30 -12.19
C ALA A 201 -3.25 -5.63 -11.93
N LEU A 202 -4.24 -5.94 -12.76
CA LEU A 202 -5.56 -5.34 -12.69
C LEU A 202 -6.39 -5.84 -11.49
N TRP A 203 -6.14 -7.04 -10.97
CA TRP A 203 -7.02 -7.67 -9.98
C TRP A 203 -6.28 -8.12 -8.71
N PRO A 204 -6.96 -8.11 -7.54
CA PRO A 204 -6.37 -8.62 -6.31
C PRO A 204 -6.15 -10.14 -6.37
N HIS A 205 -5.21 -10.64 -5.57
CA HIS A 205 -4.87 -12.07 -5.52
C HIS A 205 -6.08 -12.98 -5.22
N ALA A 206 -6.99 -12.54 -4.35
CA ALA A 206 -8.19 -13.30 -4.03
C ALA A 206 -9.12 -13.51 -5.25
N TYR A 207 -9.22 -12.50 -6.12
CA TYR A 207 -10.06 -12.59 -7.31
C TYR A 207 -9.47 -13.54 -8.36
N THR A 208 -8.15 -13.53 -8.54
CA THR A 208 -7.48 -14.43 -9.49
C THR A 208 -7.52 -15.89 -9.01
N LEU A 209 -7.37 -16.12 -7.70
CA LEU A 209 -7.51 -17.46 -7.11
C LEU A 209 -8.92 -18.02 -7.31
N GLN A 210 -9.95 -17.23 -7.02
CA GLN A 210 -11.33 -17.68 -7.17
C GLN A 210 -11.71 -17.96 -8.64
N LEU A 211 -11.16 -17.20 -9.59
CA LEU A 211 -11.29 -17.50 -11.02
C LEU A 211 -10.62 -18.83 -11.39
N ALA A 212 -9.44 -19.11 -10.83
CA ALA A 212 -8.73 -20.37 -11.06
C ALA A 212 -9.49 -21.57 -10.49
N GLU A 213 -10.03 -21.44 -9.27
CA GLU A 213 -10.87 -22.47 -8.63
C GLU A 213 -12.15 -22.72 -9.42
N ALA A 214 -12.87 -21.66 -9.83
CA ALA A 214 -14.09 -21.79 -10.63
C ALA A 214 -13.84 -22.49 -11.97
N ARG A 215 -12.70 -22.22 -12.62
CA ARG A 215 -12.27 -22.91 -13.85
C ARG A 215 -11.98 -24.39 -13.59
N SER A 216 -11.27 -24.71 -12.51
CA SER A 216 -10.96 -26.08 -12.13
C SER A 216 -12.22 -26.90 -11.84
N SER A 217 -13.15 -26.36 -11.05
CA SER A 217 -14.44 -27.01 -10.76
C SER A 217 -15.30 -27.19 -12.01
N GLY A 218 -15.28 -26.22 -12.94
CA GLY A 218 -15.98 -26.35 -14.23
C GLY A 218 -15.41 -27.49 -15.09
N ILE A 219 -14.09 -27.64 -15.13
CA ILE A 219 -13.42 -28.74 -15.85
C ILE A 219 -13.75 -30.08 -15.18
N ALA A 220 -13.67 -30.19 -13.85
CA ALA A 220 -14.01 -31.42 -13.12
C ALA A 220 -15.46 -31.88 -13.38
N ASN A 221 -16.41 -30.93 -13.37
CA ASN A 221 -17.80 -31.22 -13.70
C ASN A 221 -17.98 -31.65 -15.17
N SER A 222 -17.20 -31.08 -16.11
CA SER A 222 -17.23 -31.50 -17.51
C SER A 222 -16.71 -32.92 -17.73
N TYR A 223 -15.73 -33.38 -16.95
CA TYR A 223 -15.25 -34.77 -17.02
C TYR A 223 -16.25 -35.75 -16.38
N SER A 224 -16.98 -35.33 -15.34
CA SER A 224 -18.04 -36.15 -14.72
C SER A 224 -19.31 -36.29 -15.58
N VAL A 225 -19.52 -35.41 -16.57
CA VAL A 225 -20.75 -35.37 -17.39
C VAL A 225 -20.60 -36.05 -18.76
N ARG A 226 -19.41 -36.57 -19.12
CA ARG A 226 -19.31 -37.43 -20.31
C ARG A 226 -19.99 -38.78 -20.01
N PRO A 227 -21.13 -39.12 -20.66
CA PRO A 227 -21.63 -40.49 -20.58
C PRO A 227 -20.58 -41.39 -21.23
N ALA A 228 -20.23 -42.49 -20.57
CA ALA A 228 -19.52 -43.57 -21.23
C ALA A 228 -20.46 -44.14 -22.31
N GLU A 229 -20.34 -43.65 -23.55
CA GLU A 229 -20.90 -44.34 -24.70
C GLU A 229 -20.17 -45.68 -24.83
N ILE A 230 -20.85 -46.74 -24.42
CA ILE A 230 -20.43 -48.12 -24.69
C ILE A 230 -20.66 -48.34 -26.18
N GLU A 231 -19.60 -48.22 -26.97
CA GLU A 231 -19.61 -48.59 -28.39
C GLU A 231 -19.63 -50.13 -28.47
N THR A 232 -20.82 -50.72 -28.62
CA THR A 232 -20.96 -52.17 -28.86
C THR A 232 -20.51 -52.49 -30.28
N VAL A 233 -19.25 -52.89 -30.43
CA VAL A 233 -18.72 -53.46 -31.67
C VAL A 233 -19.27 -54.89 -31.82
N ASN A 234 -20.17 -55.10 -32.79
CA ASN A 234 -20.58 -56.43 -33.22
C ASN A 234 -19.44 -57.07 -34.03
N ILE A 235 -18.83 -58.14 -33.51
CA ILE A 235 -17.83 -58.95 -34.22
C ILE A 235 -18.54 -60.16 -34.87
N PRO A 236 -18.39 -60.40 -36.19
CA PRO A 236 -18.80 -61.67 -36.79
C PRO A 236 -17.80 -62.78 -36.45
N GLU A 237 -18.32 -63.97 -36.18
CA GLU A 237 -17.54 -65.19 -35.90
C GLU A 237 -16.56 -65.53 -37.04
N GLY A 238 -15.30 -65.76 -36.68
CA GLY A 238 -14.26 -66.23 -37.60
C GLY A 238 -13.04 -66.73 -36.84
N HIS A 239 -12.74 -68.02 -37.00
CA HIS A 239 -11.66 -68.77 -36.36
C HIS A 239 -10.27 -68.11 -36.43
N GLY A 240 -9.47 -68.22 -35.36
CA GLY A 240 -8.02 -68.07 -35.44
C GLY A 240 -7.31 -67.72 -34.12
N HIS A 241 -6.35 -68.54 -33.73
CA HIS A 241 -5.40 -68.37 -32.60
C HIS A 241 -4.72 -66.99 -32.51
N GLY A 242 -4.51 -66.46 -31.29
CA GLY A 242 -3.55 -65.38 -31.05
C GLY A 242 -3.62 -64.76 -29.65
N GLY A 243 -2.55 -64.92 -28.85
CA GLY A 243 -2.46 -64.46 -27.47
C GLY A 243 -2.32 -62.93 -27.27
N ILE A 244 -2.81 -62.53 -26.10
CA ILE A 244 -2.91 -61.22 -25.44
C ILE A 244 -1.69 -60.29 -25.62
N THR A 245 -1.92 -59.04 -26.04
CA THR A 245 -1.04 -57.89 -25.73
C THR A 245 -1.88 -56.77 -25.12
N LEU A 246 -1.55 -56.37 -23.89
CA LEU A 246 -2.16 -55.27 -23.16
C LEU A 246 -1.39 -54.00 -23.51
N ARG A 247 -2.03 -53.01 -24.16
CA ARG A 247 -1.39 -51.75 -24.58
C ARG A 247 -1.99 -50.60 -23.75
N ASP A 248 -1.29 -50.23 -22.68
CA ASP A 248 -1.55 -48.98 -21.95
C ASP A 248 -1.20 -47.78 -22.83
N THR A 249 -2.13 -46.85 -23.00
CA THR A 249 -1.92 -45.57 -23.71
C THR A 249 -2.14 -44.42 -22.73
N SER A 250 -1.05 -43.90 -22.17
CA SER A 250 -1.03 -42.62 -21.44
C SER A 250 -0.18 -41.60 -22.24
N PRO A 251 -0.75 -40.51 -22.76
CA PRO A 251 -0.05 -39.59 -23.68
C PRO A 251 0.69 -38.44 -22.96
N ILE A 252 1.26 -38.67 -21.77
CA ILE A 252 1.79 -37.58 -20.92
C ILE A 252 3.33 -37.47 -20.93
N LEU A 253 4.07 -38.44 -21.51
CA LEU A 253 5.55 -38.41 -21.42
C LEU A 253 6.31 -37.84 -22.62
N ASP A 254 5.71 -37.70 -23.81
CA ASP A 254 6.48 -37.37 -25.03
C ASP A 254 6.77 -35.87 -25.25
N ASN A 255 6.21 -34.97 -24.43
CA ASN A 255 6.46 -33.52 -24.59
C ASN A 255 7.64 -32.96 -23.77
N MET A 256 8.37 -33.79 -23.02
CA MET A 256 9.53 -33.34 -22.22
C MET A 256 10.89 -33.44 -22.92
N GLU A 257 10.99 -34.02 -24.12
CA GLU A 257 12.28 -34.20 -24.82
C GLU A 257 12.52 -33.30 -26.04
N SER A 258 11.56 -32.49 -26.49
CA SER A 258 11.71 -31.67 -27.70
C SER A 258 12.20 -30.21 -27.47
N GLY A 259 12.44 -29.78 -26.23
CA GLY A 259 12.69 -28.36 -25.92
C GLY A 259 14.16 -27.93 -25.78
N ARG A 260 15.13 -28.85 -25.91
CA ARG A 260 16.53 -28.57 -25.57
C ARG A 260 17.47 -28.77 -26.75
N ARG A 261 17.35 -27.89 -27.76
CA ARG A 261 18.40 -27.52 -28.73
C ARG A 261 17.83 -26.49 -29.72
N SER A 262 18.21 -25.23 -29.57
CA SER A 262 18.40 -24.17 -30.60
C SER A 262 18.67 -22.85 -29.89
#